data_AF-A0A453SYJ4-F1
#
_entry.id   AF-A0A453SYJ4-F1
#
_cell.length_a   1.000
_cell.length_b   1.000
_cell.length_c   1.000
_cell.angle_alpha   90.00
_cell.angle_beta   90.00
_cell.angle_gamma   90.00
#
_symmetry.space_group_name_H-M   'P 1'
#
loop_
_entity.id
_entity.type
_entity.pdbx_description
1 polymer ?
#
loop_
_entity_poly.entity_id
_entity_poly.type
_entity_poly.pdbx_seq_one_letter_code
_entity_poly.pdbx_strand_id
1 'polypeptide(L)'
;RYLYGDQARFFNDEIRPELRHSKTGTIAMASAGENCNASQFYITLRDDVDYLDDKHTVFGTVAEGLDTLTKINEAYVDDKGRPFKDIRIKHTYILDDPFDDPPQLAELIPENSPLGKPRDEVAEERLEDSWVPLDETVDPGQLEELIRSKEAHANAVILESVGDIPDAEVKPPDNVLFVCKLNPVTQDEDLYTIFSRFGSVTSAEIIRDFKTGDSLCYAFIEFEEKEACERAYF
;
A
#
# COMPACT_ATOMS: atom_id res chain seq x y z
N ARG A 1 -25.14 -14.51 -24.65
CA ARG A 1 -23.74 -14.78 -25.08
C ARG A 1 -23.26 -16.02 -24.31
N TYR A 2 -22.67 -17.02 -24.97
CA TYR A 2 -22.08 -18.17 -24.28
C TYR A 2 -20.71 -17.79 -23.72
N LEU A 3 -20.34 -18.27 -22.53
CA LEU A 3 -18.97 -18.17 -22.03
C LEU A 3 -18.07 -19.15 -22.80
N TYR A 4 -17.16 -18.64 -23.63
CA TYR A 4 -16.34 -19.44 -24.55
C TYR A 4 -15.16 -20.18 -23.88
N GLY A 5 -15.04 -20.10 -22.55
CA GLY A 5 -13.95 -20.74 -21.79
C GLY A 5 -12.55 -20.25 -22.22
N ASP A 6 -11.57 -21.15 -22.23
CA ASP A 6 -10.16 -20.87 -22.59
C ASP A 6 -9.98 -20.28 -24.01
N GLN A 7 -10.97 -20.46 -24.90
CA GLN A 7 -10.91 -19.99 -26.28
C GLN A 7 -11.14 -18.47 -26.43
N ALA A 8 -11.64 -17.80 -25.39
CA ALA A 8 -11.82 -16.35 -25.35
C ALA A 8 -11.00 -15.70 -24.22
N ARG A 9 -9.83 -16.28 -23.92
CA ARG A 9 -8.92 -15.75 -22.90
C ARG A 9 -8.48 -14.31 -23.16
N PHE A 10 -8.42 -13.91 -24.44
CA PHE A 10 -8.02 -12.58 -24.86
C PHE A 10 -9.11 -11.88 -25.66
N PHE A 11 -9.17 -10.55 -25.54
CA PHE A 11 -10.04 -9.69 -26.35
C PHE A 11 -9.25 -8.57 -27.05
N ASN A 12 -9.86 -8.05 -28.11
CA ASN A 12 -9.26 -7.04 -28.99
C ASN A 12 -9.06 -5.70 -28.29
N ASP A 13 -8.17 -4.87 -28.84
CA ASP A 13 -7.99 -3.50 -28.36
C ASP A 13 -9.20 -2.62 -28.76
N GLU A 14 -9.72 -1.84 -27.80
CA GLU A 14 -10.81 -0.88 -28.02
C GLU A 14 -10.31 0.55 -27.88
N ILE A 15 -9.45 0.98 -28.82
CA ILE A 15 -8.81 2.29 -28.79
C ILE A 15 -9.79 3.35 -29.31
N ARG A 16 -10.04 4.39 -28.51
CA ARG A 16 -10.89 5.52 -28.86
C ARG A 16 -10.12 6.83 -28.72
N PRO A 17 -10.15 7.73 -29.73
CA PRO A 17 -9.45 9.02 -29.66
C PRO A 17 -9.87 9.92 -28.48
N GLU A 18 -11.08 9.70 -27.97
CA GLU A 18 -11.66 10.43 -26.83
C GLU A 18 -11.13 9.96 -25.47
N LEU A 19 -10.59 8.73 -25.41
CA LEU A 19 -10.11 8.10 -24.20
C LEU A 19 -8.58 8.05 -24.23
N ARG A 20 -7.96 8.98 -23.50
CA ARG A 20 -6.51 9.17 -23.46
C ARG A 20 -6.01 9.19 -22.02
N HIS A 21 -4.73 8.88 -21.82
CA HIS A 21 -4.08 8.90 -20.50
C HIS A 21 -3.72 10.33 -20.05
N SER A 22 -4.70 11.22 -20.10
CA SER A 22 -4.54 12.65 -19.80
C SER A 22 -4.46 12.94 -18.31
N LYS A 23 -5.15 12.16 -17.48
CA LYS A 23 -5.26 12.41 -16.04
C LYS A 23 -4.81 11.22 -15.22
N THR A 24 -4.23 11.52 -14.06
CA THR A 24 -3.97 10.58 -12.98
C THR A 24 -5.28 9.86 -12.61
N GLY A 25 -5.20 8.56 -12.35
CA GLY A 25 -6.37 7.73 -12.08
C GLY A 25 -7.05 7.17 -13.32
N THR A 26 -6.53 7.40 -14.53
CA THR A 26 -6.97 6.67 -15.73
C THR A 26 -6.67 5.18 -15.58
N ILE A 27 -7.65 4.32 -15.89
CA ILE A 27 -7.58 2.86 -15.79
C ILE A 27 -7.53 2.27 -17.20
N ALA A 28 -6.53 1.43 -17.47
CA ALA A 28 -6.31 0.84 -18.78
C ALA A 28 -5.78 -0.60 -18.69
N MET A 29 -5.96 -1.36 -19.77
CA MET A 29 -5.55 -2.76 -19.85
C MET A 29 -4.03 -2.90 -20.03
N ALA A 30 -3.42 -3.76 -19.22
CA ALA A 30 -2.05 -4.23 -19.41
C ALA A 30 -2.09 -5.42 -20.38
N SER A 31 -1.85 -5.14 -21.65
CA SER A 31 -1.82 -6.17 -22.70
C SER A 31 -0.40 -6.68 -22.92
N ALA A 32 -0.27 -7.96 -23.27
CA ALA A 32 1.01 -8.59 -23.63
C ALA A 32 1.37 -8.38 -25.11
N GLY A 33 0.65 -7.51 -25.82
CA GLY A 33 0.73 -7.29 -27.27
C GLY A 33 -0.62 -6.85 -27.84
N GLU A 34 -0.66 -6.54 -29.14
CA GLU A 34 -1.88 -6.14 -29.85
C GLU A 34 -2.96 -7.22 -29.70
N ASN A 35 -4.17 -6.81 -29.30
CA ASN A 35 -5.35 -7.67 -29.13
C ASN A 35 -5.19 -8.82 -28.11
N CYS A 36 -4.28 -8.65 -27.16
CA CYS A 36 -4.01 -9.63 -26.09
C CYS A 36 -4.46 -9.11 -24.71
N ASN A 37 -5.61 -8.44 -24.63
CA ASN A 37 -6.15 -7.98 -23.35
C ASN A 37 -6.79 -9.13 -22.59
N ALA A 38 -6.52 -9.23 -21.28
CA ALA A 38 -7.06 -10.26 -20.40
C ALA A 38 -7.59 -9.64 -19.09
N SER A 39 -7.06 -10.02 -17.93
CA SER A 39 -7.46 -9.52 -16.61
C SER A 39 -6.45 -8.56 -15.97
N GLN A 40 -5.30 -8.34 -16.62
CA GLN A 40 -4.30 -7.41 -16.12
C GLN A 40 -4.65 -5.99 -16.55
N PHE A 41 -4.67 -5.07 -15.59
CA PHE A 41 -4.90 -3.65 -15.80
C PHE A 41 -3.94 -2.84 -14.94
N TYR A 42 -3.81 -1.55 -15.26
CA TYR A 42 -3.05 -0.59 -14.47
C TYR A 42 -3.85 0.69 -14.27
N ILE A 43 -3.44 1.44 -13.25
CA ILE A 43 -3.97 2.77 -12.94
C ILE A 43 -2.81 3.74 -13.08
N THR A 44 -3.02 4.83 -13.81
CA THR A 44 -2.01 5.87 -13.99
C THR A 44 -1.81 6.67 -12.71
N LEU A 45 -0.55 6.92 -12.36
CA LEU A 45 -0.14 7.65 -11.14
C LEU A 45 0.31 9.10 -11.42
N ARG A 46 0.26 9.52 -12.69
CA ARG A 46 0.61 10.87 -13.13
C ARG A 46 -0.28 11.30 -14.29
N ASP A 47 -0.33 12.60 -14.52
CA ASP A 47 -1.00 13.20 -15.68
C ASP A 47 -0.16 13.04 -16.96
N ASP A 48 -0.82 13.23 -18.11
CA ASP A 48 -0.21 13.33 -19.44
C ASP A 48 0.74 12.16 -19.80
N VAL A 49 0.24 10.93 -19.69
CA VAL A 49 0.98 9.69 -20.04
C VAL A 49 0.80 9.32 -21.52
N ASP A 50 1.03 10.29 -22.41
CA ASP A 50 0.70 10.20 -23.84
C ASP A 50 1.37 9.04 -24.59
N TYR A 51 2.50 8.51 -24.10
CA TYR A 51 3.21 7.41 -24.78
C TYR A 51 2.51 6.04 -24.68
N LEU A 52 1.49 5.93 -23.83
CA LEU A 52 0.61 4.77 -23.69
C LEU A 52 -0.67 4.90 -24.51
N ASP A 53 -0.95 6.10 -25.04
CA ASP A 53 -2.07 6.31 -25.95
C ASP A 53 -1.89 5.46 -27.21
N ASP A 54 -3.01 5.06 -27.80
CA ASP A 54 -3.07 4.20 -28.99
C ASP A 54 -2.41 2.82 -28.85
N LYS A 55 -2.01 2.42 -27.64
CA LYS A 55 -1.44 1.08 -27.36
C LYS A 55 -2.27 0.28 -26.37
N HIS A 56 -2.93 0.96 -25.45
CA HIS A 56 -3.67 0.32 -24.37
C HIS A 56 -5.12 0.76 -24.38
N THR A 57 -6.01 -0.20 -24.15
CA THR A 57 -7.45 0.06 -24.05
C THR A 57 -7.75 0.75 -22.73
N VAL A 58 -8.10 2.03 -22.79
CA VAL A 58 -8.60 2.80 -21.66
C VAL A 58 -10.08 2.50 -21.48
N PHE A 59 -10.48 2.09 -20.29
CA PHE A 59 -11.88 1.69 -20.01
C PHE A 59 -12.49 2.36 -18.78
N GLY A 60 -11.73 3.18 -18.05
CA GLY A 60 -12.28 3.86 -16.88
C GLY A 60 -11.37 4.93 -16.31
N THR A 61 -11.88 5.62 -15.30
CA THR A 61 -11.13 6.56 -14.47
C THR A 61 -11.56 6.40 -13.02
N VAL A 62 -10.62 6.59 -12.11
CA VAL A 62 -10.90 6.68 -10.67
C VAL A 62 -11.74 7.95 -10.43
N ALA A 63 -12.96 7.78 -9.91
CA ALA A 63 -13.84 8.89 -9.57
C ALA A 63 -13.59 9.42 -8.14
N GLU A 64 -13.34 8.51 -7.20
CA GLU A 64 -13.10 8.79 -5.78
C GLU A 64 -11.95 7.91 -5.26
N GLY A 65 -11.30 8.33 -4.17
CA GLY A 65 -10.21 7.55 -3.55
C GLY A 65 -8.81 7.79 -4.13
N LEU A 66 -8.57 8.97 -4.71
CA LEU A 66 -7.23 9.36 -5.19
C LEU A 66 -6.18 9.35 -4.05
N ASP A 67 -6.58 9.61 -2.81
CA ASP A 67 -5.70 9.51 -1.63
C ASP A 67 -5.18 8.08 -1.41
N THR A 68 -6.01 7.08 -1.70
CA THR A 68 -5.62 5.66 -1.63
C THR A 68 -4.62 5.33 -2.74
N LEU A 69 -4.82 5.90 -3.93
CA LEU A 69 -3.87 5.76 -5.03
C LEU A 69 -2.50 6.39 -4.68
N THR A 70 -2.50 7.56 -4.01
CA THR A 70 -1.28 8.18 -3.48
C THR A 70 -0.58 7.27 -2.48
N LYS A 71 -1.31 6.69 -1.52
CA LYS A 71 -0.74 5.74 -0.54
C LYS A 71 -0.12 4.51 -1.20
N ILE A 72 -0.73 4.00 -2.27
CA ILE A 72 -0.17 2.90 -3.07
C ILE A 72 1.13 3.32 -3.75
N ASN A 73 1.19 4.54 -4.30
CA ASN A 73 2.38 5.08 -4.96
C ASN A 73 3.54 5.34 -3.99
N GLU A 74 3.25 5.65 -2.73
CA GLU A 74 4.26 5.89 -1.68
C GLU A 74 4.79 4.59 -1.04
N ALA A 75 4.29 3.42 -1.45
CA ALA A 75 4.75 2.15 -0.91
C ALA A 75 6.22 1.88 -1.25
N TYR A 76 7.00 1.44 -0.26
CA TYR A 76 8.39 1.01 -0.48
C TYR A 76 8.43 -0.21 -1.39
N VAL A 77 9.29 -0.16 -2.41
CA VAL A 77 9.46 -1.21 -3.42
C VAL A 77 10.88 -1.79 -3.41
N ASP A 78 10.99 -3.05 -3.81
CA ASP A 78 12.26 -3.71 -4.10
C ASP A 78 12.92 -3.18 -5.40
N ASP A 79 14.12 -3.66 -5.70
CA ASP A 79 14.87 -3.29 -6.92
C ASP A 79 14.14 -3.62 -8.24
N LYS A 80 13.08 -4.45 -8.18
CA LYS A 80 12.26 -4.84 -9.34
C LYS A 80 10.97 -4.01 -9.42
N GLY A 81 10.80 -3.02 -8.55
CA GLY A 81 9.61 -2.17 -8.49
C GLY A 81 8.38 -2.88 -7.90
N ARG A 82 8.57 -3.95 -7.13
CA ARG A 82 7.47 -4.62 -6.42
C ARG A 82 7.42 -4.16 -4.96
N PRO A 83 6.24 -3.84 -4.40
CA PRO A 83 6.12 -3.45 -3.00
C PRO A 83 6.69 -4.51 -2.02
N PHE A 84 7.35 -4.06 -0.95
CA PHE A 84 7.81 -4.95 0.14
C PHE A 84 6.64 -5.52 0.94
N LYS A 85 5.58 -4.72 1.12
CA LYS A 85 4.30 -5.13 1.69
C LYS A 85 3.27 -5.28 0.59
N ASP A 86 2.62 -6.45 0.51
CA ASP A 86 1.65 -6.74 -0.55
C ASP A 86 0.41 -5.83 -0.46
N ILE A 87 0.01 -5.29 -1.62
CA ILE A 87 -1.21 -4.50 -1.79
C ILE A 87 -2.24 -5.36 -2.51
N ARG A 88 -3.37 -5.67 -1.84
CA ARG A 88 -4.35 -6.66 -2.32
C ARG A 88 -5.74 -6.07 -2.46
N ILE A 89 -6.42 -6.41 -3.56
CA ILE A 89 -7.85 -6.16 -3.74
C ILE A 89 -8.61 -7.24 -2.97
N LYS A 90 -9.30 -6.85 -1.90
CA LYS A 90 -10.01 -7.77 -1.00
C LYS A 90 -11.40 -8.10 -1.50
N HIS A 91 -12.10 -7.09 -1.99
CA HIS A 91 -13.46 -7.21 -2.47
C HIS A 91 -13.78 -6.08 -3.44
N THR A 92 -14.70 -6.35 -4.36
CA THR A 92 -15.14 -5.42 -5.39
C THR A 92 -16.66 -5.39 -5.39
N TYR A 93 -17.23 -4.18 -5.38
CA TYR A 93 -18.66 -3.96 -5.53
C TYR A 93 -18.96 -3.41 -6.91
N ILE A 94 -19.93 -4.01 -7.61
CA ILE A 94 -20.49 -3.46 -8.85
C ILE A 94 -21.71 -2.64 -8.44
N LEU A 95 -21.64 -1.32 -8.60
CA LEU A 95 -22.70 -0.41 -8.17
C LEU A 95 -23.88 -0.39 -9.14
N ASP A 96 -23.57 -0.44 -10.44
CA ASP A 96 -24.53 -0.45 -11.53
C ASP A 96 -23.93 -1.28 -12.68
N ASP A 97 -24.62 -2.34 -13.08
CA ASP A 97 -24.26 -3.14 -14.25
C ASP A 97 -25.22 -2.80 -15.40
N PRO A 98 -24.77 -2.07 -16.43
CA PRO A 98 -25.63 -1.71 -17.55
C PRO A 98 -25.84 -2.87 -18.54
N PHE A 99 -25.24 -4.04 -18.32
CA PHE A 99 -25.31 -5.19 -19.22
C PHE A 99 -26.10 -6.36 -18.62
N ASP A 100 -26.77 -7.12 -19.48
CA ASP A 100 -27.46 -8.35 -19.06
C ASP A 100 -26.44 -9.46 -18.74
N ASP A 101 -26.62 -10.12 -17.60
CA ASP A 101 -25.80 -11.24 -17.18
C ASP A 101 -25.91 -12.44 -18.15
N PRO A 102 -24.79 -13.07 -18.52
CA PRO A 102 -24.84 -14.35 -19.22
C PRO A 102 -25.46 -15.43 -18.32
N PRO A 103 -26.26 -16.36 -18.89
CA PRO A 103 -26.98 -17.37 -18.09
C PRO A 103 -26.08 -18.32 -17.30
N GLN A 104 -24.78 -18.42 -17.64
CA GLN A 104 -23.80 -19.24 -16.92
C GLN A 104 -23.01 -18.46 -15.85
N LEU A 105 -23.14 -17.14 -15.78
CA LEU A 105 -22.34 -16.31 -14.86
C LEU A 105 -22.73 -16.60 -13.40
N ALA A 106 -24.02 -16.78 -13.12
CA ALA A 106 -24.53 -17.05 -11.78
C ALA A 106 -23.90 -18.30 -11.13
N GLU A 107 -23.49 -19.30 -11.91
CA GLU A 107 -22.81 -20.50 -11.40
C GLU A 107 -21.33 -20.28 -11.07
N LEU A 108 -20.73 -19.21 -11.59
CA LEU A 108 -19.31 -18.87 -11.43
C LEU A 108 -19.06 -17.77 -10.39
N ILE A 109 -20.12 -17.07 -9.95
CA ILE A 109 -20.00 -16.06 -8.90
C ILE A 109 -19.80 -16.79 -7.56
N PRO A 110 -18.65 -16.60 -6.88
CA PRO A 110 -18.45 -17.17 -5.56
C PRO A 110 -19.37 -16.50 -4.54
N GLU A 111 -19.85 -17.27 -3.57
CA GLU A 111 -20.73 -16.74 -2.51
C GLU A 111 -20.04 -15.68 -1.63
N ASN A 112 -18.72 -15.74 -1.51
CA ASN A 112 -17.91 -14.86 -0.68
C ASN A 112 -16.62 -14.46 -1.39
N SER A 113 -16.04 -13.33 -0.95
CA SER A 113 -14.68 -12.94 -1.33
C SER A 113 -13.68 -14.05 -1.05
N PRO A 114 -12.61 -14.17 -1.86
CA PRO A 114 -11.54 -15.09 -1.55
C PRO A 114 -10.93 -14.77 -0.19
N LEU A 115 -10.77 -15.81 0.64
CA LEU A 115 -10.12 -15.70 1.95
C LEU A 115 -8.66 -16.14 1.82
N GLY A 116 -7.76 -15.29 2.31
CA GLY A 116 -6.32 -15.58 2.35
C GLY A 116 -5.62 -15.42 0.99
N LYS A 117 -4.45 -16.05 0.85
CA LYS A 117 -3.61 -15.95 -0.34
C LYS A 117 -4.16 -16.83 -1.48
N PRO A 118 -4.10 -16.36 -2.74
CA PRO A 118 -4.33 -17.22 -3.90
C PRO A 118 -3.46 -18.48 -3.85
N ARG A 119 -4.05 -19.65 -4.12
CA ARG A 119 -3.35 -20.95 -4.05
C ARG A 119 -2.16 -21.06 -4.99
N ASP A 120 -2.22 -20.33 -6.11
CA ASP A 120 -1.20 -20.35 -7.16
C ASP A 120 -0.10 -19.29 -6.95
N GLU A 121 -0.16 -18.53 -5.85
CA GLU A 121 0.85 -17.54 -5.51
C GLU A 121 2.13 -18.28 -5.05
N VAL A 122 3.15 -18.25 -5.90
CA VAL A 122 4.49 -18.75 -5.54
C VAL A 122 5.00 -17.86 -4.42
N ALA A 123 5.30 -18.47 -3.27
CA ALA A 123 5.73 -17.79 -2.06
C ALA A 123 7.06 -17.06 -2.27
N GLU A 124 7.00 -15.83 -2.78
CA GLU A 124 8.01 -14.84 -2.47
C GLU A 124 7.73 -14.38 -1.03
N GLU A 125 8.72 -14.48 -0.13
CA GLU A 125 8.64 -14.01 1.26
C GLU A 125 8.51 -12.48 1.26
N ARG A 126 7.29 -11.98 1.06
CA ARG A 126 6.93 -10.58 1.23
C ARG A 126 6.18 -10.38 2.55
N LEU A 127 6.25 -9.15 3.05
CA LEU A 127 5.45 -8.77 4.21
C LEU A 127 3.98 -8.84 3.84
N GLU A 128 3.23 -9.62 4.61
CA GLU A 128 1.80 -9.77 4.41
C GLU A 128 1.08 -8.46 4.75
N ASP A 129 -0.06 -8.23 4.11
CA ASP A 129 -0.97 -7.19 4.56
C ASP A 129 -1.38 -7.48 6.02
N SER A 130 -1.26 -6.48 6.88
CA SER A 130 -1.54 -6.57 8.33
C SER A 130 -3.04 -6.74 8.62
N TRP A 131 -3.86 -6.91 7.58
CA TRP A 131 -5.29 -7.08 7.68
C TRP A 131 -5.63 -8.40 8.37
N VAL A 132 -6.38 -8.27 9.45
CA VAL A 132 -7.02 -9.37 10.13
C VAL A 132 -8.48 -9.34 9.67
N PRO A 133 -9.07 -10.47 9.23
CA PRO A 133 -10.51 -10.56 9.09
C PRO A 133 -11.16 -10.00 10.35
N LEU A 134 -12.25 -9.23 10.19
CA LEU A 134 -13.03 -8.77 11.33
C LEU A 134 -13.68 -10.01 11.96
N ASP A 135 -12.92 -10.73 12.78
CA ASP A 135 -13.42 -11.85 13.53
C ASP A 135 -14.24 -11.22 14.67
N GLU A 136 -15.57 -11.27 14.54
CA GLU A 136 -16.53 -10.69 15.49
C GLU A 136 -16.36 -11.25 16.92
N THR A 137 -15.48 -12.24 17.11
CA THR A 137 -15.14 -12.85 18.39
C THR A 137 -14.01 -12.15 19.16
N VAL A 138 -13.28 -11.22 18.53
CA VAL A 138 -12.16 -10.49 19.16
C VAL A 138 -12.64 -9.14 19.67
N ASP A 139 -12.32 -8.82 20.93
CA ASP A 139 -12.63 -7.51 21.51
C ASP A 139 -11.98 -6.38 20.69
N PRO A 140 -12.69 -5.28 20.38
CA PRO A 140 -12.18 -4.19 19.55
C PRO A 140 -10.83 -3.63 20.02
N GLY A 141 -10.58 -3.55 21.33
CA GLY A 141 -9.32 -3.05 21.87
C GLY A 141 -8.14 -3.99 21.60
N GLN A 142 -8.37 -5.31 21.72
CA GLN A 142 -7.34 -6.31 21.42
C GLN A 142 -7.04 -6.37 19.92
N LEU A 143 -8.06 -6.20 19.07
CA LEU A 143 -7.88 -6.15 17.63
C LEU A 143 -7.04 -4.94 17.21
N GLU A 144 -7.29 -3.77 17.80
CA GLU A 144 -6.50 -2.56 17.53
C GLU A 144 -5.03 -2.71 17.96
N GLU A 145 -4.77 -3.29 19.14
CA GLU A 145 -3.40 -3.57 19.61
C GLU A 145 -2.68 -4.58 18.71
N LEU A 146 -3.36 -5.63 18.27
CA LEU A 146 -2.81 -6.62 17.33
C LEU A 146 -2.49 -6.00 15.97
N ILE A 147 -3.38 -5.17 15.42
CA ILE A 147 -3.15 -4.45 14.17
C ILE A 147 -1.94 -3.52 14.32
N ARG A 148 -1.89 -2.73 15.40
CA ARG A 148 -0.78 -1.82 15.67
C ARG A 148 0.55 -2.56 15.81
N SER A 149 0.57 -3.68 16.53
CA SER A 149 1.75 -4.52 16.71
C SER A 149 2.23 -5.13 15.38
N LYS A 150 1.31 -5.68 14.57
CA LYS A 150 1.63 -6.20 13.23
C LYS A 150 2.11 -5.11 12.27
N GLU A 151 1.50 -3.93 12.29
CA GLU A 151 1.94 -2.78 11.49
C GLU A 151 3.34 -2.32 11.91
N ALA A 152 3.61 -2.19 13.22
CA ALA A 152 4.90 -1.77 13.73
C ALA A 152 6.01 -2.76 13.34
N HIS A 153 5.76 -4.06 13.48
CA HIS A 153 6.69 -5.09 13.06
C HIS A 153 6.94 -5.07 11.55
N ALA A 154 5.88 -4.98 10.74
CA ALA A 154 6.02 -4.88 9.28
C ALA A 154 6.85 -3.65 8.87
N ASN A 155 6.60 -2.49 9.48
CA ASN A 155 7.36 -1.28 9.20
C ASN A 155 8.84 -1.41 9.59
N ALA A 156 9.15 -2.07 10.72
CA ALA A 156 10.53 -2.32 11.14
C ALA A 156 11.27 -3.20 10.11
N VAL A 157 10.63 -4.27 9.62
CA VAL A 157 11.22 -5.15 8.61
C VAL A 157 11.45 -4.42 7.27
N ILE A 158 10.58 -3.47 6.90
CA ILE A 158 10.80 -2.62 5.72
C ILE A 158 12.06 -1.76 5.92
N LEU A 159 12.20 -1.10 7.08
CA LEU A 159 13.37 -0.25 7.37
C LEU A 159 14.68 -1.06 7.37
N GLU A 160 14.65 -2.30 7.87
CA GLU A 160 15.80 -3.21 7.78
C GLU A 160 16.13 -3.53 6.31
N SER A 161 15.11 -3.84 5.50
CA SER A 161 15.28 -4.17 4.08
C SER A 161 15.83 -3.00 3.26
N VAL A 162 15.52 -1.76 3.66
CA VAL A 162 16.05 -0.52 3.06
C VAL A 162 17.45 -0.17 3.60
N GLY A 163 17.89 -0.82 4.69
CA GLY A 163 19.19 -0.60 5.32
C GLY A 163 19.23 0.59 6.28
N ASP A 164 18.07 1.13 6.65
CA ASP A 164 17.94 2.25 7.58
C ASP A 164 18.14 1.83 9.04
N ILE A 165 17.90 0.56 9.36
CA ILE A 165 18.16 -0.04 10.67
C ILE A 165 18.93 -1.36 10.52
N PRO A 166 19.76 -1.75 11.52
CA PRO A 166 20.61 -2.93 11.42
C PRO A 166 19.86 -4.27 11.55
N ASP A 167 18.75 -4.30 12.30
CA ASP A 167 17.93 -5.51 12.55
C ASP A 167 16.56 -5.08 13.13
N ALA A 168 15.46 -5.58 12.57
CA ALA A 168 14.10 -5.28 13.02
C ALA A 168 13.74 -5.84 14.41
N GLU A 169 14.47 -6.84 14.92
CA GLU A 169 14.26 -7.43 16.24
C GLU A 169 15.07 -6.74 17.36
N VAL A 170 16.02 -5.87 17.02
CA VAL A 170 16.82 -5.16 18.01
C VAL A 170 15.94 -4.11 18.69
N LYS A 171 15.52 -4.43 19.92
CA LYS A 171 14.82 -3.48 20.78
C LYS A 171 15.72 -2.24 20.98
N PRO A 172 15.22 -1.03 20.71
CA PRO A 172 15.97 0.18 21.01
C PRO A 172 16.29 0.23 22.51
N PRO A 173 17.38 0.93 22.90
CA PRO A 173 17.67 1.19 24.30
C PRO A 173 16.43 1.69 25.04
N ASP A 174 16.27 1.32 26.31
CA ASP A 174 15.05 1.66 27.07
C ASP A 174 14.82 3.18 27.23
N ASN A 175 15.85 3.99 26.99
CA ASN A 175 15.79 5.46 27.00
C ASN A 175 15.56 6.08 25.60
N VAL A 176 15.38 5.28 24.55
CA VAL A 176 15.16 5.74 23.18
C VAL A 176 13.73 5.43 22.74
N LEU A 177 13.04 6.46 22.28
CA LEU A 177 11.70 6.39 21.73
C LEU A 177 11.77 6.48 20.20
N PHE A 178 11.16 5.51 19.52
CA PHE A 178 10.94 5.55 18.08
C PHE A 178 9.59 6.19 17.79
N VAL A 179 9.58 7.23 16.96
CA VAL A 179 8.37 7.96 16.56
C VAL A 179 8.21 7.84 15.04
N CYS A 180 7.07 7.32 14.57
CA CYS A 180 6.77 7.15 13.15
C CYS A 180 5.52 7.95 12.74
N LYS A 181 5.22 7.98 11.43
CA LYS A 181 4.10 8.72 10.83
C LYS A 181 4.17 10.24 11.13
N LEU A 182 5.38 10.78 11.15
CA LEU A 182 5.59 12.23 11.27
C LEU A 182 5.10 12.95 10.01
N ASN A 183 4.74 14.22 10.16
CA ASN A 183 4.48 15.07 9.01
C ASN A 183 5.82 15.32 8.27
N PRO A 184 5.89 15.22 6.92
CA PRO A 184 7.11 15.48 6.16
C PRO A 184 7.76 16.85 6.44
N VAL A 185 6.96 17.83 6.90
CA VAL A 185 7.42 19.19 7.22
C VAL A 185 7.96 19.31 8.65
N THR A 186 7.74 18.31 9.51
CA THR A 186 8.24 18.31 10.89
C THR A 186 9.76 18.38 10.92
N GLN A 187 10.30 19.22 11.79
CA GLN A 187 11.74 19.39 12.00
C GLN A 187 12.20 18.79 13.34
N ASP A 188 13.50 18.53 13.42
CA ASP A 188 14.18 17.98 14.59
C ASP A 188 13.94 18.85 15.84
N GLU A 189 13.95 20.18 15.69
CA GLU A 189 13.66 21.15 16.74
C GLU A 189 12.22 21.06 17.28
N ASP A 190 11.26 20.74 16.41
CA ASP A 190 9.85 20.57 16.81
C ASP A 190 9.73 19.37 17.75
N LEU A 191 10.37 18.26 17.40
CA LEU A 191 10.39 17.05 18.22
C LEU A 191 11.09 17.29 19.54
N TYR A 192 12.27 17.93 19.53
CA TYR A 192 12.97 18.29 20.75
C TYR A 192 12.07 19.09 21.69
N THR A 193 11.39 20.12 21.16
CA THR A 193 10.51 21.00 21.93
C THR A 193 9.29 20.24 22.47
N ILE A 194 8.67 19.39 21.64
CA ILE A 194 7.51 18.60 22.03
C ILE A 194 7.90 17.62 23.15
N PHE A 195 8.97 16.86 22.98
CA PHE A 195 9.32 15.78 23.89
C PHE A 195 10.04 16.23 25.16
N SER A 196 10.64 17.43 25.16
CA SER A 196 11.19 18.07 26.36
C SER A 196 10.16 18.26 27.49
N ARG A 197 8.85 18.19 27.20
CA ARG A 197 7.80 18.25 28.22
C ARG A 197 7.73 17.00 29.12
N PHE A 198 8.25 15.86 28.64
CA PHE A 198 8.19 14.57 29.34
C PHE A 198 9.46 14.26 30.13
N GLY A 199 10.57 14.92 29.78
CA GLY A 199 11.86 14.87 30.47
C GLY A 199 12.99 15.48 29.64
N SER A 200 14.22 15.40 30.14
CA SER A 200 15.42 15.87 29.42
C SER A 200 15.68 15.02 28.18
N VAL A 201 15.62 15.66 27.00
CA VAL A 201 15.95 15.04 25.71
C VAL A 201 17.44 15.25 25.43
N THR A 202 18.15 14.15 25.22
CA THR A 202 19.56 14.12 24.82
C THR A 202 19.70 14.37 23.31
N SER A 203 18.88 13.69 22.51
CA SER A 203 18.87 13.83 21.05
C SER A 203 17.45 13.62 20.51
N ALA A 204 17.10 14.36 19.46
CA ALA A 204 15.87 14.15 18.69
C ALA A 204 16.24 14.28 17.23
N GLU A 205 16.29 13.16 16.53
CA GLU A 205 16.80 13.08 15.16
C GLU A 205 15.75 12.46 14.23
N ILE A 206 15.33 13.24 13.24
CA ILE A 206 14.50 12.79 12.13
C ILE A 206 15.40 12.12 11.11
N ILE A 207 15.05 10.90 10.73
CA ILE A 207 15.78 10.22 9.67
C ILE A 207 15.34 10.74 8.32
N ARG A 208 16.33 11.02 7.48
CA ARG A 208 16.17 11.65 6.17
C ARG A 208 16.81 10.78 5.11
N ASP A 209 16.21 10.76 3.92
CA ASP A 209 16.78 10.06 2.76
C ASP A 209 18.17 10.61 2.46
N PHE A 210 19.17 9.74 2.32
CA PHE A 210 20.55 10.17 2.18
C PHE A 210 20.84 10.91 0.86
N LYS A 211 20.00 10.70 -0.17
CA LYS A 211 20.16 11.30 -1.51
C LYS A 211 19.39 12.61 -1.62
N THR A 212 18.15 12.65 -1.16
CA THR A 212 17.25 13.81 -1.32
C THR A 212 17.26 14.74 -0.11
N GLY A 213 17.59 14.23 1.08
CA GLY A 213 17.50 14.95 2.35
C GLY A 213 16.07 15.10 2.87
N ASP A 214 15.09 14.50 2.18
CA ASP A 214 13.69 14.54 2.58
C ASP A 214 13.47 13.69 3.83
N SER A 215 12.55 14.13 4.69
CA SER A 215 12.17 13.37 5.89
C SER A 215 11.54 12.03 5.49
N LEU A 216 12.09 10.93 6.02
CA LEU A 216 11.46 9.60 5.91
C LEU A 216 10.28 9.44 6.87
N CYS A 217 9.86 10.53 7.53
CA CYS A 217 8.69 10.60 8.39
C CYS A 217 8.76 9.70 9.64
N TYR A 218 9.97 9.42 10.11
CA TYR A 218 10.22 8.82 11.42
C TYR A 218 11.46 9.42 12.09
N ALA A 219 11.54 9.26 13.42
CA ALA A 219 12.58 9.85 14.25
C ALA A 219 12.93 8.97 15.45
N PHE A 220 14.13 9.18 15.97
CA PHE A 220 14.58 8.63 17.24
C PHE A 220 14.75 9.76 18.25
N ILE A 221 14.20 9.54 19.45
CA ILE A 221 14.26 10.50 20.55
C ILE A 221 14.92 9.82 21.73
N GLU A 222 16.12 10.27 22.06
CA GLU A 222 16.87 9.78 23.20
C GLU A 222 16.61 10.68 24.41
N PHE A 223 16.16 10.06 25.49
CA PHE A 223 16.05 10.70 26.80
C PHE A 223 17.27 10.40 27.65
N GLU A 224 17.55 11.30 28.59
CA GLU A 224 18.54 11.06 29.64
C GLU A 224 18.08 9.93 30.59
N GLU A 225 16.77 9.86 30.85
CA GLU A 225 16.17 8.94 31.82
C GLU A 225 15.11 8.04 31.15
N LYS A 226 15.13 6.74 31.46
CA LYS A 226 14.15 5.76 30.98
C LYS A 226 12.71 6.15 31.34
N GLU A 227 12.50 6.69 32.54
CA GLU A 227 11.17 7.08 33.01
C GLU A 227 10.54 8.19 32.15
N ALA A 228 11.35 9.04 31.54
CA ALA A 228 10.88 10.07 30.62
C ALA A 228 10.39 9.48 29.30
N CYS A 229 11.08 8.45 28.81
CA CYS A 229 10.67 7.67 27.63
C CYS A 229 9.31 6.99 27.88
N GLU A 230 9.13 6.33 29.02
CA GLU A 230 7.86 5.69 29.38
C GLU A 230 6.70 6.69 29.47
N ARG A 231 6.92 7.88 30.07
CA ARG A 231 5.91 8.95 30.12
C ARG A 231 5.57 9.56 28.77
N ALA A 232 6.48 9.51 27.80
CA ALA A 232 6.24 10.00 26.45
C ALA A 232 5.54 8.97 25.57
N TYR A 233 5.58 7.69 25.96
CA TYR A 233 4.97 6.58 25.23
C TYR A 233 3.47 6.39 25.53
N PHE A 234 3.07 6.65 26.78
CA PHE A 234 1.68 6.50 27.28
C PHE A 234 0.95 7.84 27.36
#